data_AF-A0A7Z8DZ56-F1
#
_entry.id   AF-A0A7Z8DZ56-F1
#
_cell.length_a   1.000
_cell.length_b   1.000
_cell.length_c   1.000
_cell.angle_alpha   90.00
_cell.angle_beta   90.00
_cell.angle_gamma   90.00
#
_symmetry.space_group_name_H-M   'P 1'
#
loop_
_entity.id
_entity.type
_entity.pdbx_description
1 polymer ?
#
loop_
_entity_poly.entity_id
_entity_poly.type
_entity_poly.pdbx_seq_one_letter_code
_entity_poly.pdbx_strand_id
1 'polypeptide(L)'
;MGFLSRVGVLNNWLTEEEGLWLQSRVYVRARHFYNNWAHYFAAYSLGRLYWQSSQCEDDTSLREALTLCKYDSAGSRMFEELVAGRDRFYATLPWRPLTVQPECPATLKDVSDL
;
A
#
# COMPACT_ATOMS: atom_id res chain seq x y z
N MET A 1 2.56 1.38 3.04
CA MET A 1 4.01 1.14 3.30
C MET A 1 4.93 2.11 2.55
N GLY A 2 4.76 2.37 1.25
CA GLY A 2 5.62 3.33 0.52
C GLY A 2 5.65 4.75 1.10
N PHE A 3 4.53 5.22 1.67
CA PHE A 3 4.46 6.47 2.44
C PHE A 3 5.43 6.47 3.63
N LEU A 4 5.45 5.42 4.46
CA LEU A 4 6.32 5.33 5.63
C LEU A 4 7.80 5.30 5.23
N SER A 5 8.15 4.58 4.17
CA SER A 5 9.52 4.59 3.63
C SER A 5 9.92 6.01 3.19
N ARG A 6 9.01 6.75 2.53
CA ARG A 6 9.29 8.13 2.10
C ARG A 6 9.40 9.11 3.27
N VAL A 7 8.58 8.94 4.30
CA VAL A 7 8.70 9.68 5.57
C VAL A 7 10.04 9.36 6.25
N GLY A 8 10.46 8.09 6.26
CA GLY A 8 11.75 7.68 6.79
C GLY A 8 12.93 8.36 6.09
N VAL A 9 12.88 8.44 4.75
CA VAL A 9 13.89 9.19 3.97
C VAL A 9 13.87 10.68 4.30
N LEU A 10 12.69 11.31 4.32
CA LEU A 10 12.56 12.74 4.61
C LEU A 10 13.02 13.13 6.03
N ASN A 11 12.89 12.22 6.99
CA ASN A 11 13.36 12.41 8.36
C ASN A 11 14.80 11.93 8.58
N ASN A 12 15.51 11.52 7.53
CA ASN A 12 16.87 10.95 7.59
C ASN A 12 16.98 9.69 8.50
N TRP A 13 15.89 8.94 8.65
CA TRP A 13 15.91 7.62 9.31
C TRP A 13 16.31 6.49 8.35
N LEU A 14 16.12 6.73 7.05
CA LEU A 14 16.53 5.85 5.97
C LEU A 14 17.28 6.67 4.94
N THR A 15 18.28 6.06 4.33
CA THR A 15 18.86 6.57 3.09
C THR A 15 17.90 6.34 1.91
N GLU A 16 18.12 7.04 0.79
CA GLU A 16 17.33 6.81 -0.42
C GLU A 16 17.47 5.38 -0.95
N GLU A 17 18.65 4.78 -0.83
CA GLU A 17 18.94 3.41 -1.26
C GLU A 17 18.14 2.40 -0.43
N GLU A 18 18.15 2.54 0.90
CA GLU A 18 17.34 1.73 1.82
C GLU A 18 15.84 1.89 1.56
N GLY A 19 15.38 3.13 1.35
CA GLY A 19 14.00 3.42 1.01
C GLY A 19 13.57 2.75 -0.30
N LEU A 20 14.41 2.82 -1.33
CA LEU A 20 14.15 2.20 -2.63
C LEU A 20 14.13 0.66 -2.53
N TRP A 21 15.09 0.08 -1.83
CA TRP A 21 15.14 -1.36 -1.61
C TRP A 21 13.91 -1.86 -0.85
N LEU A 22 13.54 -1.24 0.26
CA LEU A 22 12.32 -1.59 1.02
C LEU A 22 11.05 -1.47 0.17
N GLN A 23 10.91 -0.39 -0.59
CA GLN A 23 9.76 -0.21 -1.49
C GLN A 23 9.70 -1.31 -2.57
N SER A 24 10.85 -1.72 -3.10
CA SER A 24 10.92 -2.81 -4.09
C SER A 24 10.42 -4.14 -3.52
N ARG A 25 10.79 -4.49 -2.29
CA ARG A 25 10.35 -5.72 -1.61
C ARG A 25 8.84 -5.73 -1.37
N VAL A 26 8.30 -4.63 -0.87
CA VAL A 26 6.86 -4.45 -0.70
C VAL A 26 6.14 -4.58 -2.03
N TYR A 27 6.67 -3.98 -3.09
CA TYR A 27 6.10 -4.06 -4.43
C TYR A 27 6.08 -5.51 -4.96
N VAL A 28 7.18 -6.25 -4.83
CA VAL A 28 7.25 -7.67 -5.24
C VAL A 28 6.17 -8.49 -4.53
N ARG A 29 6.00 -8.31 -3.22
CA ARG A 29 4.97 -8.99 -2.44
C ARG A 29 3.56 -8.58 -2.87
N ALA A 30 3.33 -7.29 -3.10
CA ALA A 30 2.04 -6.80 -3.59
C ALA A 30 1.69 -7.41 -4.96
N ARG A 31 2.65 -7.53 -5.86
CA ARG A 31 2.43 -8.12 -7.18
C ARG A 31 2.09 -9.61 -7.13
N HIS A 32 2.60 -10.33 -6.13
CA HIS A 32 2.25 -11.74 -5.94
C HIS A 32 0.76 -11.93 -5.63
N PHE A 33 0.17 -11.04 -4.82
CA PHE A 33 -1.22 -11.16 -4.37
C PHE A 33 -2.22 -10.35 -5.21
N TYR A 34 -1.78 -9.33 -5.95
CA TYR A 34 -2.66 -8.39 -6.64
C TYR A 34 -2.29 -8.21 -8.11
N ASN A 35 -3.30 -8.15 -8.96
CA ASN A 35 -3.13 -8.14 -10.43
C ASN A 35 -3.06 -6.73 -11.03
N ASN A 36 -3.48 -5.70 -10.30
CA ASN A 36 -3.46 -4.30 -10.73
C ASN A 36 -3.60 -3.35 -9.53
N TRP A 37 -3.45 -2.05 -9.79
CA TRP A 37 -3.57 -1.00 -8.77
C TRP A 37 -4.96 -0.98 -8.08
N ALA A 38 -6.03 -1.29 -8.80
CA ALA A 38 -7.38 -1.32 -8.22
C ALA A 38 -7.55 -2.47 -7.22
N HIS A 39 -7.06 -3.66 -7.53
CA HIS A 39 -7.04 -4.80 -6.60
C HIS A 39 -6.21 -4.49 -5.35
N TYR A 40 -5.01 -3.93 -5.54
CA TYR A 40 -4.15 -3.53 -4.43
C TYR A 40 -4.84 -2.48 -3.54
N PHE A 41 -5.46 -1.47 -4.15
CA PHE A 41 -6.15 -0.41 -3.43
C PHE A 41 -7.37 -0.94 -2.66
N ALA A 42 -8.17 -1.81 -3.28
CA ALA A 42 -9.34 -2.41 -2.65
C ALA A 42 -8.94 -3.21 -1.39
N ALA A 43 -7.91 -4.04 -1.51
CA ALA A 43 -7.39 -4.83 -0.40
C ALA A 43 -6.78 -3.96 0.70
N TYR A 44 -6.01 -2.92 0.35
CA TYR A 44 -5.48 -1.95 1.31
C TYR A 44 -6.61 -1.25 2.08
N SER A 45 -7.65 -0.81 1.38
CA SER A 45 -8.78 -0.09 1.97
C SER A 45 -9.55 -0.97 2.95
N LEU A 46 -9.83 -2.22 2.56
CA LEU A 46 -10.49 -3.19 3.43
C LEU A 46 -9.63 -3.56 4.64
N GLY A 47 -8.33 -3.80 4.44
CA GLY A 47 -7.39 -4.11 5.52
C GLY A 47 -7.25 -2.97 6.52
N ARG A 48 -7.25 -1.70 6.06
CA ARG A 48 -7.25 -0.53 6.94
C ARG A 48 -8.52 -0.48 7.79
N LEU A 49 -9.70 -0.70 7.18
CA LEU A 49 -10.97 -0.71 7.91
C LEU A 49 -10.97 -1.79 8.98
N TYR A 50 -10.55 -3.01 8.62
CA TYR A 50 -10.42 -4.11 9.57
C TYR A 50 -9.48 -3.77 10.74
N TRP A 51 -8.32 -3.17 10.45
CA TRP A 51 -7.39 -2.77 11.51
C TRP A 51 -8.00 -1.72 12.45
N GLN A 52 -8.72 -0.74 11.91
CA GLN A 52 -9.41 0.29 12.72
C GLN A 52 -10.53 -0.30 13.58
N SER A 53 -11.21 -1.33 13.08
CA SER A 53 -12.22 -2.11 13.80
C SER A 53 -11.69 -2.70 15.11
N SER A 54 -10.45 -3.22 15.08
CA SER A 54 -9.84 -3.84 16.26
C SER A 54 -9.64 -2.90 17.46
N GLN A 55 -9.78 -1.58 17.25
CA GLN A 55 -9.56 -0.54 18.24
C GLN A 55 -10.87 0.09 18.75
N CYS A 56 -12.04 -0.34 18.25
CA CYS A 56 -13.34 0.25 18.59
C CYS A 56 -14.28 -0.79 19.22
N GLU A 57 -14.87 -0.47 20.37
CA GLU A 57 -15.77 -1.39 21.09
C GLU A 57 -17.16 -1.53 20.42
N ASP A 58 -17.59 -0.53 19.64
CA ASP A 58 -18.87 -0.53 18.91
C ASP A 58 -18.62 -0.45 17.40
N ASP A 59 -18.69 -1.61 16.75
CA ASP A 59 -18.13 -1.85 15.41
C ASP A 59 -19.22 -2.26 14.39
N THR A 60 -20.50 -2.10 14.72
CA THR A 60 -21.63 -2.60 13.91
C THR A 60 -21.60 -2.04 12.49
N SER A 61 -21.46 -0.72 12.34
CA SER A 61 -21.42 -0.03 11.05
C SER A 61 -20.23 -0.47 10.18
N LEU A 62 -19.10 -0.79 10.82
CA LEU A 62 -17.88 -1.16 10.11
C LEU A 62 -17.85 -2.67 9.80
N ARG A 63 -18.42 -3.52 10.65
CA ARG A 63 -18.75 -4.92 10.31
C ARG A 63 -19.69 -5.01 9.12
N GLU A 64 -20.72 -4.16 9.07
CA GLU A 64 -21.59 -4.05 7.89
C GLU A 64 -20.81 -3.61 6.64
N ALA A 65 -19.93 -2.61 6.77
CA ALA A 65 -19.09 -2.16 5.66
C ALA A 65 -18.14 -3.28 5.17
N LEU A 66 -17.49 -4.01 6.08
CA LEU A 66 -16.62 -5.16 5.75
C LEU A 66 -17.42 -6.30 5.09
N THR A 67 -18.61 -6.61 5.60
CA THR A 67 -19.51 -7.65 5.05
C THR A 67 -19.96 -7.30 3.64
N LEU A 68 -20.23 -6.02 3.39
CA LEU A 68 -20.65 -5.52 2.08
C LEU A 68 -19.47 -5.14 1.18
N CYS A 69 -18.23 -5.35 1.61
CA CYS A 69 -17.00 -4.92 0.92
C CYS A 69 -17.05 -3.45 0.48
N LYS A 70 -17.62 -2.57 1.32
CA LYS A 70 -17.74 -1.14 1.06
C LYS A 70 -16.55 -0.37 1.60
N TYR A 71 -16.22 0.73 0.93
CA TYR A 71 -15.27 1.71 1.43
C TYR A 71 -15.95 2.67 2.40
N ASP A 72 -15.19 3.22 3.35
CA ASP A 72 -15.59 4.42 4.07
C ASP A 72 -15.51 5.66 3.15
N SER A 73 -15.86 6.83 3.66
CA SER A 73 -15.82 8.08 2.90
C SER A 73 -14.43 8.40 2.36
N ALA A 74 -13.38 8.15 3.15
CA ALA A 74 -12.00 8.37 2.74
C ALA A 74 -11.55 7.41 1.62
N GLY A 75 -11.86 6.12 1.76
CA GLY A 75 -11.56 5.10 0.75
C GLY A 75 -12.34 5.32 -0.54
N SER A 76 -13.60 5.74 -0.44
CA SER A 76 -14.44 6.07 -1.61
C SER A 76 -13.85 7.25 -2.38
N ARG A 77 -13.51 8.34 -1.69
CA ARG A 77 -12.87 9.51 -2.31
C ARG A 77 -11.56 9.14 -2.99
N MET A 78 -10.69 8.39 -2.30
CA MET A 78 -9.42 7.95 -2.87
C MET A 78 -9.62 7.04 -4.09
N PHE A 79 -10.59 6.12 -4.07
CA PHE A 79 -10.89 5.27 -5.22
C PHE A 79 -11.34 6.10 -6.42
N GLU A 80 -12.22 7.06 -6.19
CA GLU A 80 -12.67 8.00 -7.23
C GLU A 80 -11.52 8.82 -7.77
N GLU A 81 -10.70 9.45 -6.93
CA GLU A 81 -9.61 10.32 -7.38
C GLU A 81 -8.50 9.53 -8.11
N LEU A 82 -8.16 8.35 -7.61
CA LEU A 82 -6.92 7.67 -8.00
C LEU A 82 -7.14 6.53 -9.00
N VAL A 83 -8.34 5.91 -9.01
CA VAL A 83 -8.65 4.73 -9.82
C VAL A 83 -9.74 5.01 -10.86
N ALA A 84 -10.87 5.59 -10.46
CA ALA A 84 -12.06 5.68 -11.33
C ALA A 84 -12.24 7.05 -12.04
N GLY A 85 -11.67 8.12 -11.50
CA GLY A 85 -11.85 9.51 -11.92
C GLY A 85 -11.25 9.83 -13.28
N ARG A 86 -11.57 10.98 -13.87
CA ARG A 86 -11.23 11.27 -15.29
C ARG A 86 -9.75 11.11 -15.64
N ASP A 87 -8.85 11.48 -14.73
CA ASP A 87 -7.40 11.42 -14.97
C ASP A 87 -6.81 10.03 -14.67
N ARG A 88 -7.60 9.14 -14.03
CA ARG A 88 -7.28 7.74 -13.66
C ARG A 88 -5.80 7.49 -13.36
N PHE A 89 -5.16 8.34 -12.57
CA PHE A 89 -3.71 8.41 -12.51
C PHE A 89 -3.08 7.03 -12.25
N TYR A 90 -3.57 6.28 -11.25
CA TYR A 90 -3.05 4.93 -11.02
C TYR A 90 -3.50 3.89 -12.04
N ALA A 91 -4.66 4.03 -12.70
CA ALA A 91 -5.01 3.13 -13.80
C ALA A 91 -4.09 3.32 -15.02
N THR A 92 -3.49 4.51 -15.18
CA THR A 92 -2.50 4.77 -16.25
C THR A 92 -1.09 4.28 -15.92
N LEU A 93 -0.77 4.10 -14.63
CA LEU A 93 0.53 3.59 -14.22
C LEU A 93 0.63 2.09 -14.49
N PRO A 94 1.75 1.63 -15.09
CA PRO A 94 1.91 0.21 -15.37
C PRO A 94 2.07 -0.58 -14.07
N TRP A 95 1.28 -1.64 -13.91
CA TRP A 95 1.45 -2.63 -12.84
C TRP A 95 2.57 -3.63 -13.22
N ARG A 96 3.80 -3.12 -13.31
CA ARG A 96 4.98 -3.89 -13.72
C ARG A 96 6.16 -3.64 -12.79
N PRO A 97 7.07 -4.62 -12.66
CA PRO A 97 8.19 -4.51 -11.75
C PRO A 97 9.19 -3.48 -12.26
N LEU A 98 10.07 -3.03 -11.35
CA LEU A 98 11.27 -2.34 -11.76
C LEU A 98 12.08 -3.23 -12.70
N THR A 99 12.59 -2.65 -13.78
CA THR A 99 13.43 -3.33 -14.77
C THR A 99 14.70 -3.90 -14.13
N VAL A 100 15.25 -3.18 -13.15
CA VAL A 100 16.38 -3.60 -12.33
C VAL A 100 15.95 -3.51 -10.87
N GLN A 101 16.11 -4.61 -10.14
CA GLN A 101 15.85 -4.61 -8.70
C GLN A 101 17.05 -4.03 -7.98
N PRO A 102 16.84 -3.16 -6.97
CA PRO A 102 17.93 -2.66 -6.14
C PRO A 102 18.59 -3.81 -5.36
N GLU A 103 19.90 -3.76 -5.22
CA GLU A 103 20.63 -4.68 -4.33
C GLU A 103 20.30 -4.39 -2.87
N CYS A 104 20.44 -5.40 -2.00
CA CYS A 104 20.19 -5.23 -0.56
C CYS A 104 21.32 -4.38 0.06
N PRO A 105 21.02 -3.20 0.63
CA PRO A 105 22.02 -2.39 1.30
C PRO A 105 22.65 -3.15 2.47
N ALA A 106 23.94 -2.94 2.71
CA ALA A 106 24.67 -3.66 3.76
C ALA A 106 24.04 -3.48 5.15
N THR A 107 23.47 -2.31 5.42
CA THR A 107 22.77 -1.94 6.66
C THR A 107 21.47 -2.70 6.89
N LEU A 108 20.88 -3.29 5.84
CA LEU A 108 19.61 -4.02 5.90
C LEU A 108 19.76 -5.53 5.66
N LYS A 109 21.00 -6.04 5.56
CA LYS A 109 21.25 -7.48 5.32
C LYS A 109 20.66 -8.37 6.40
N ASP A 110 20.71 -7.94 7.66
CA ASP A 110 20.22 -8.74 8.80
C ASP A 110 18.69 -8.80 8.88
N VAL A 111 17.97 -7.98 8.10
CA VAL A 111 16.50 -7.95 7.97
C VAL A 111 16.02 -8.43 6.60
N SER A 112 16.92 -8.98 5.77
CA SER A 112 16.67 -9.41 4.39
C SER A 112 15.74 -10.63 4.27
N ASP A 113 15.58 -11.44 5.32
CA ASP A 113 14.85 -12.71 5.28
C ASP A 113 13.34 -12.59 5.59
N LEU A 114 12.83 -11.36 5.79
CA LEU A 114 11.40 -11.04 6.02
C LEU A 114 10.58 -10.92 4.71
#